data_AF-A0AAW6LN76-F1
#
_entry.id   AF-A0AAW6LN76-F1
#
_cell.length_a   1.000
_cell.length_b   1.000
_cell.length_c   1.000
_cell.angle_alpha   90.00
_cell.angle_beta   90.00
_cell.angle_gamma   90.00
#
_symmetry.space_group_name_H-M   'P 1'
#
loop_
_entity.id
_entity.type
_entity.pdbx_description
1 polymer ?
#
loop_
_entity_poly.entity_id
_entity_poly.type
_entity_poly.pdbx_seq_one_letter_code
_entity_poly.pdbx_strand_id
1 'polypeptide(L)'
;MRQLAEMSGIHATTIQRIVDKRVGPQGASPETIQRLANALQVRESEVAKWAGQNWNGNGPYVPPKEADLLGPRQRKALNEIIKAMAELQRAIPTSGQAA
;
A
#
# COMPACT_ATOMS: atom_id res chain seq x y z
N MET A 1 -23.60 0.75 5.26
CA MET A 1 -23.04 1.44 4.07
C MET A 1 -23.05 2.96 4.19
N ARG A 2 -24.16 3.62 4.53
CA ARG A 2 -24.22 5.09 4.65
C ARG A 2 -23.20 5.68 5.66
N GLN A 3 -23.12 5.12 6.86
CA GLN A 3 -22.14 5.54 7.88
C GLN A 3 -20.69 5.36 7.42
N LEU A 4 -20.39 4.25 6.73
CA LEU A 4 -19.04 4.00 6.21
C LEU A 4 -18.67 4.96 5.06
N ALA A 5 -19.64 5.37 4.25
CA ALA A 5 -19.45 6.39 3.22
C ALA A 5 -19.14 7.76 3.84
N GLU A 6 -19.83 8.13 4.92
CA GLU A 6 -19.56 9.36 5.68
C GLU A 6 -18.17 9.33 6.33
N MET A 7 -17.78 8.21 6.95
CA MET A 7 -16.48 8.08 7.62
C MET A 7 -15.29 8.04 6.64
N SER A 8 -15.45 7.41 5.48
CA SER A 8 -14.37 7.25 4.49
C SER A 8 -14.33 8.39 3.46
N GLY A 9 -15.40 9.18 3.35
CA GLY A 9 -15.58 10.16 2.28
C GLY A 9 -15.70 9.51 0.89
N ILE A 10 -15.98 8.21 0.82
CA ILE A 10 -16.13 7.44 -0.42
C ILE A 10 -17.62 7.21 -0.67
N HIS A 11 -18.07 7.39 -1.91
CA HIS A 11 -19.46 7.16 -2.26
C HIS A 11 -19.87 5.70 -1.99
N ALA A 12 -21.06 5.48 -1.43
CA ALA A 12 -21.53 4.16 -1.00
C ALA A 12 -21.50 3.11 -2.13
N THR A 13 -21.76 3.52 -3.38
CA THR A 13 -21.69 2.63 -4.54
C THR A 13 -20.26 2.17 -4.87
N THR A 14 -19.25 3.01 -4.61
CA THR A 14 -17.84 2.64 -4.79
C THR A 14 -17.42 1.63 -3.74
N ILE A 15 -17.81 1.84 -2.48
CA ILE A 15 -17.57 0.87 -1.40
C ILE A 15 -18.25 -0.46 -1.73
N GLN A 16 -19.50 -0.43 -2.19
CA GLN A 16 -20.24 -1.64 -2.58
C GLN A 16 -19.53 -2.37 -3.72
N ARG A 17 -19.02 -1.66 -4.73
CA ARG A 17 -18.25 -2.27 -5.82
C ARG A 17 -16.96 -2.92 -5.34
N ILE A 18 -16.28 -2.34 -4.34
CA ILE A 18 -15.08 -2.91 -3.74
C ILE A 18 -15.42 -4.17 -2.95
N VAL A 19 -16.45 -4.13 -2.11
CA VAL A 19 -16.89 -5.28 -1.30
C VAL A 19 -17.39 -6.43 -2.18
N ASP A 20 -18.17 -6.12 -3.22
CA ASP A 20 -18.73 -7.10 -4.16
C ASP A 20 -17.73 -7.58 -5.21
N LYS A 21 -16.46 -7.13 -5.14
CA LYS A 21 -15.40 -7.44 -6.11
C LYS A 21 -15.76 -7.05 -7.56
N ARG A 22 -16.59 -6.02 -7.75
CA ARG A 22 -17.03 -5.46 -9.04
C ARG A 22 -16.20 -4.25 -9.46
N VAL A 23 -14.95 -4.20 -8.99
CA VAL A 23 -13.98 -3.22 -9.45
C VAL A 23 -13.46 -3.66 -10.82
N GLY A 24 -13.17 -2.70 -11.69
CA GLY A 24 -12.64 -3.01 -13.02
C GLY A 24 -11.24 -3.63 -12.94
N PRO A 25 -10.66 -4.05 -14.08
CA PRO A 25 -9.33 -4.67 -14.13
C PRO A 25 -8.20 -3.80 -13.57
N GLN A 26 -8.42 -2.49 -13.45
CA GLN A 26 -7.48 -1.53 -12.84
C GLN A 26 -7.58 -1.46 -11.30
N GLY A 27 -8.54 -2.15 -10.68
CA GLY A 27 -8.75 -2.12 -9.24
C GLY A 27 -9.30 -0.79 -8.72
N ALA A 28 -9.23 -0.61 -7.40
CA ALA A 28 -9.54 0.65 -6.73
C ALA A 28 -8.25 1.48 -6.55
N SER A 29 -8.34 2.81 -6.62
CA SER A 29 -7.15 3.65 -6.45
C SER A 29 -6.51 3.46 -5.07
N PRO A 30 -5.18 3.64 -4.94
CA PRO A 30 -4.51 3.53 -3.65
C PRO A 30 -5.09 4.44 -2.56
N GLU A 31 -5.48 5.66 -2.95
CA GLU A 31 -6.15 6.61 -2.07
C GLU A 31 -7.51 6.09 -1.57
N THR A 32 -8.29 5.44 -2.44
CA THR A 32 -9.59 4.84 -2.06
C THR A 32 -9.38 3.70 -1.07
N ILE A 33 -8.35 2.87 -1.29
CA ILE A 33 -7.99 1.79 -0.36
C ILE A 33 -7.56 2.35 0.98
N GLN A 34 -6.68 3.36 1.00
CA GLN A 34 -6.23 4.02 2.22
C GLN A 34 -7.40 4.57 3.04
N ARG A 35 -8.28 5.35 2.40
CA ARG A 35 -9.42 5.98 3.05
C ARG A 35 -10.39 4.94 3.61
N LEU A 36 -10.64 3.86 2.88
CA LEU A 36 -11.51 2.77 3.32
C LEU A 36 -10.87 1.94 4.44
N ALA A 37 -9.56 1.66 4.35
CA ALA A 37 -8.80 0.95 5.38
C ALA A 37 -8.75 1.73 6.69
N ASN A 38 -8.52 3.05 6.62
CA ASN A 38 -8.54 3.94 7.77
C ASN A 38 -9.92 3.99 8.43
N ALA A 39 -10.99 4.09 7.64
CA ALA A 39 -12.36 4.12 8.16
C ALA A 39 -12.77 2.79 8.82
N LEU A 40 -12.22 1.67 8.34
CA LEU A 40 -12.49 0.33 8.86
C LEU A 40 -11.48 -0.13 9.91
N GLN A 41 -10.42 0.65 10.17
CA GLN A 41 -9.31 0.31 11.06
C GLN A 41 -8.64 -1.03 10.72
N VAL A 42 -8.54 -1.36 9.44
CA VAL A 42 -7.87 -2.56 8.94
C VAL A 42 -6.66 -2.18 8.10
N ARG A 43 -5.84 -3.18 7.74
CA ARG A 43 -4.70 -2.97 6.84
C ARG A 43 -5.20 -2.70 5.42
N GLU A 44 -4.56 -1.78 4.71
CA GLU A 44 -4.86 -1.51 3.29
C GLU A 44 -4.75 -2.76 2.41
N SER A 45 -3.81 -3.67 2.72
CA SER A 45 -3.67 -4.94 2.03
C SER A 45 -4.90 -5.84 2.14
N GLU A 46 -5.71 -5.66 3.18
CA GLU A 46 -6.96 -6.40 3.38
C GLU A 46 -8.09 -5.83 2.52
N VAL A 47 -8.18 -4.50 2.45
CA VAL A 47 -9.14 -3.81 1.57
C VAL A 47 -8.80 -4.02 0.10
N ALA A 48 -7.51 -4.04 -0.23
CA ALA A 48 -7.03 -4.32 -1.58
C ALA A 48 -7.40 -5.74 -2.06
N LYS A 49 -7.40 -6.73 -1.15
CA LYS A 49 -7.89 -8.08 -1.48
C LYS A 49 -9.37 -8.09 -1.86
N TRP A 50 -10.19 -7.24 -1.24
CA TRP A 50 -11.60 -7.11 -1.65
C TRP A 50 -11.70 -6.52 -3.06
N ALA A 51 -10.82 -5.58 -3.41
CA ALA A 51 -10.71 -5.06 -4.75
C ALA A 51 -10.05 -6.02 -5.76
N GLY A 52 -9.69 -7.24 -5.36
CA GLY A 52 -9.05 -8.24 -6.24
C GLY A 52 -7.65 -7.85 -6.69
N GLN A 53 -6.96 -6.96 -5.97
CA GLN A 53 -5.64 -6.47 -6.34
C GLN A 53 -4.57 -6.81 -5.30
N ASN A 54 -3.37 -7.13 -5.77
CA ASN A 54 -2.21 -7.32 -4.92
C ASN A 54 -1.70 -5.95 -4.43
N TRP A 55 -1.74 -5.73 -3.12
CA TRP A 55 -1.28 -4.49 -2.48
C TRP A 55 0.22 -4.55 -2.22
N ASN A 56 1.00 -3.85 -3.03
CA ASN A 56 2.42 -3.55 -2.87
C ASN A 56 2.62 -2.27 -2.04
N GLY A 57 1.91 -2.22 -0.93
CA GLY A 57 1.35 -1.07 -0.22
C GLY A 57 2.18 0.11 0.26
N ASN A 58 3.48 0.18 -0.01
CA ASN A 58 4.20 1.39 0.31
C ASN A 58 4.60 1.99 -1.02
N GLY A 59 4.01 3.14 -1.36
CA GLY A 59 4.53 3.98 -2.43
C GLY A 59 6.03 4.25 -2.26
N PRO A 60 6.64 5.08 -3.12
CA PRO A 60 8.07 5.37 -3.04
C PRO A 60 8.50 5.68 -1.61
N TYR A 61 9.53 4.99 -1.10
CA TYR A 61 10.03 5.22 0.25
C TYR A 61 10.39 6.70 0.40
N VAL A 62 9.70 7.39 1.31
CA VAL A 62 10.02 8.76 1.70
C VAL A 62 10.89 8.68 2.95
N PRO A 63 12.15 9.13 2.90
CA PRO A 63 13.00 9.11 4.08
C PRO A 63 12.42 10.01 5.18
N PRO A 64 12.54 9.62 6.46
CA PRO A 64 12.07 10.44 7.58
C PRO A 64 12.91 11.71 7.70
N LYS A 65 12.38 12.76 8.36
CA LYS A 65 13.04 14.08 8.46
C LYS A 65 14.42 14.00 9.10
N GLU A 66 14.63 13.04 10.00
CA GLU A 66 15.89 12.77 10.68
C GLU A 66 17.01 12.39 9.69
N ALA A 67 16.66 11.86 8.51
CA ALA A 67 17.62 11.61 7.45
C ALA A 67 18.32 12.89 6.97
N ASP A 68 17.73 14.06 7.20
CA ASP A 68 18.32 15.35 6.84
C ASP A 68 19.56 15.70 7.66
N LEU A 69 19.63 15.19 8.89
CA LEU A 69 20.75 15.38 9.80
C LEU A 69 21.99 14.55 9.40
N LEU A 70 21.81 13.58 8.51
CA LEU A 70 22.89 12.68 8.11
C LEU A 70 23.89 13.41 7.20
N GLY A 71 25.16 13.38 7.60
CA GLY A 71 26.26 13.84 6.77
C GLY A 71 26.51 12.92 5.56
N PRO A 72 27.32 13.36 4.57
CA PRO A 72 27.54 12.63 3.32
C PRO A 72 28.00 11.18 3.51
N ARG A 73 28.88 10.92 4.49
CA ARG A 73 29.38 9.58 4.80
C ARG A 73 28.30 8.66 5.37
N GLN A 74 27.44 9.18 6.23
CA GLN A 74 26.33 8.43 6.84
C GLN A 74 25.26 8.10 5.79
N ARG A 75 24.91 9.06 4.92
CA ARG A 75 24.00 8.83 3.80
C ARG A 75 24.52 7.77 2.85
N LYS A 76 25.81 7.81 2.52
CA LYS A 76 26.45 6.78 1.68
C LYS A 76 26.31 5.39 2.32
N ALA A 77 26.62 5.26 3.61
CA ALA A 77 26.49 3.97 4.31
C ALA A 77 25.04 3.46 4.32
N LEU A 78 24.07 4.33 4.62
CA LEU A 78 22.65 3.97 4.61
C LEU A 78 22.19 3.52 3.22
N ASN A 79 22.63 4.20 2.16
CA ASN A 79 22.29 3.83 0.79
C ASN A 79 22.84 2.45 0.42
N GLU A 80 24.06 2.12 0.83
CA GLU A 80 24.63 0.79 0.58
C GLU A 80 23.88 -0.31 1.35
N ILE A 81 23.43 -0.04 2.58
CA ILE A 81 22.57 -0.96 3.34
C ILE A 81 21.24 -1.20 2.60
N ILE A 82 20.58 -0.13 2.16
CA ILE A 82 19.31 -0.23 1.41
C ILE A 82 19.49 -1.06 0.14
N LYS A 83 20.57 -0.82 -0.61
CA LYS A 83 20.88 -1.59 -1.82
C LYS A 83 21.07 -3.08 -1.51
N ALA A 84 21.88 -3.40 -0.50
CA ALA A 84 22.12 -4.79 -0.10
C ALA A 84 20.82 -5.52 0.31
N MET A 85 19.96 -4.85 1.07
CA MET A 85 18.64 -5.39 1.44
C MET A 85 17.74 -5.61 0.22
N ALA A 86 17.73 -4.66 -0.72
CA ALA A 86 16.93 -4.76 -1.94
C ALA A 86 17.44 -5.88 -2.87
N GLU A 87 18.75 -6.05 -2.99
CA GLU A 87 19.36 -7.15 -3.74
C GLU A 87 18.97 -8.51 -3.17
N LEU A 88 19.04 -8.67 -1.85
CA LEU A 88 18.58 -9.88 -1.17
C LEU A 88 17.10 -10.15 -1.44
N GLN A 89 16.25 -9.13 -1.32
CA GLN A 89 14.81 -9.29 -1.54
C GLN A 89 14.47 -9.69 -2.98
N ARG A 90 15.22 -9.20 -3.98
CA ARG A 90 15.06 -9.61 -5.39
C ARG A 90 15.51 -11.04 -5.64
N ALA A 91 16.50 -11.52 -4.89
CA ALA A 91 17.01 -12.88 -5.00
C ALA A 91 16.07 -13.93 -4.36
N ILE A 92 15.18 -13.50 -3.46
CA ILE A 92 14.12 -14.37 -2.92
C ILE A 92 13.01 -14.47 -3.98
N PRO A 93 12.82 -15.62 -4.65
CA PRO A 93 11.66 -15.81 -5.51
C PRO A 93 10.43 -15.65 -4.62
N THR A 94 9.51 -14.76 -5.02
CA THR A 94 8.24 -14.59 -4.30
C THR A 94 7.40 -15.83 -4.58
N SER A 95 7.60 -16.89 -3.81
CA SER A 95 6.75 -18.08 -3.81
C SER A 95 5.38 -17.68 -3.25
N GLY A 96 4.55 -17.11 -4.12
CA GLY A 96 3.25 -16.56 -3.78
C GLY A 96 2.52 -15.87 -4.93
N GLN A 97 2.89 -16.14 -6.20
CA GLN A 97 2.06 -15.86 -7.37
C GLN A 97 1.78 -17.17 -8.09
N ALA A 98 0.79 -17.90 -7.59
CA ALA A 98 0.15 -18.98 -8.33
C ALA A 98 -1.32 -19.03 -7.93
N ALA A 99 -2.16 -19.07 -8.98
CA ALA A 99 -3.63 -19.16 -9.01
C ALA A 99 -4.41 -17.87 -8.76
#